data_AF-K7X400-F1
#
_entry.id   AF-K7X400-F1
#
_cell.length_a   1.000
_cell.length_b   1.000
_cell.length_c   1.000
_cell.angle_alpha   90.00
_cell.angle_beta   90.00
_cell.angle_gamma   90.00
#
_symmetry.space_group_name_H-M   'P 1'
#
loop_
_entity.id
_entity.type
_entity.pdbx_description
1 polymer ?
#
loop_
_entity_poly.entity_id
_entity_poly.type
_entity_poly.pdbx_seq_one_letter_code
_entity_poly.pdbx_strand_id
1 'polypeptide(L)'
;GSENYGLSDGGLGAEKRKNELLEISDICQRMPAQAAKGFEDAMQSQWFVYLVCYSLERHSSGYAHLEDRLMWPSYKASVIDSTAQPMTRADAIELIECERLKVGERGVAKGRAHLQGQPRANDLHIITLGGLDEFGNVACNDLTDAVLEASSSVRIRNPSLGFRSGPKVNEKTTPLVFENIGSGFGFPSIKHEEKNTRQMIELYRVPPDEAAHWDLVLCMAPGVGKRRGLQKTRTEGGGLIWIDKCCELAFYDGFDYSFANIQTGPKTGDATKFKTFEELFAAFEKQVEFATALHYRHKDVTRRAEIKFIESPFVASLDDACMDDGVGAFVDKTYPNPWNNTPGEQAAADSLAAVKKLVFDDKKYTMEDVVNAMKADFKGYEEMRKDMLAAPKWGND
;
A
#
# COMPACT_ATOMS: atom_id res chain seq x y z
N GLY A 1 5.52 -31.61 38.84
CA GLY A 1 5.48 -30.33 39.55
C GLY A 1 4.64 -29.40 38.71
N SER A 2 3.54 -28.90 39.25
CA SER A 2 2.75 -27.86 38.60
C SER A 2 3.61 -26.60 38.51
N GLU A 3 3.98 -26.18 37.30
CA GLU A 3 4.53 -24.84 37.11
C GLU A 3 3.51 -23.84 37.64
N ASN A 4 3.93 -23.09 38.66
CA ASN A 4 3.10 -22.08 39.27
C ASN A 4 3.08 -20.90 38.31
N TYR A 5 2.12 -20.85 37.38
CA TYR A 5 1.85 -19.68 36.52
C TYR A 5 1.27 -18.50 37.33
N GLY A 6 1.77 -18.30 38.55
CA GLY A 6 1.36 -17.22 39.43
C GLY A 6 1.82 -15.90 38.82
N LEU A 7 0.87 -15.03 38.50
CA LEU A 7 1.11 -13.67 38.01
C LEU A 7 1.65 -12.73 39.11
N SER A 8 2.16 -13.28 40.23
CA SER A 8 2.62 -12.54 41.41
C SER A 8 3.79 -11.63 41.12
N ASP A 9 4.60 -11.99 40.12
CA ASP A 9 5.86 -11.32 39.81
C ASP A 9 5.70 -10.24 38.71
N GLY A 10 4.46 -10.02 38.22
CA GLY A 10 4.16 -9.01 37.21
C GLY A 10 4.00 -7.60 37.80
N GLY A 11 4.48 -6.57 37.10
CA GLY A 11 4.46 -5.17 37.55
C GLY A 11 3.07 -4.58 37.84
N LEU A 12 2.00 -5.17 37.30
CA LEU A 12 0.59 -4.82 37.57
C LEU A 12 0.00 -5.53 38.80
N GLY A 13 0.64 -6.61 39.28
CA GLY A 13 0.12 -7.52 40.30
C GLY A 13 -0.90 -8.53 39.76
N ALA A 14 -0.91 -9.73 40.35
CA ALA A 14 -1.68 -10.88 39.86
C ALA A 14 -3.20 -10.63 39.76
N GLU A 15 -3.80 -9.98 40.77
CA GLU A 15 -5.26 -9.79 40.81
C GLU A 15 -5.71 -8.75 39.77
N LYS A 16 -4.93 -7.68 39.54
CA LYS A 16 -5.24 -6.69 38.52
C LYS A 16 -5.19 -7.32 37.12
N ARG A 17 -4.14 -8.11 36.84
CA ARG A 17 -4.03 -8.81 35.56
C ARG A 17 -5.15 -9.85 35.37
N LYS A 18 -5.55 -10.54 36.42
CA LYS A 18 -6.68 -11.48 36.38
C LYS A 18 -7.98 -10.77 36.01
N ASN A 19 -8.28 -9.62 36.60
CA ASN A 19 -9.49 -8.86 36.26
C ASN A 19 -9.47 -8.37 34.81
N GLU A 20 -8.34 -7.86 34.33
CA GLU A 20 -8.14 -7.49 32.93
C GLU A 20 -8.36 -8.69 31.98
N LEU A 21 -7.87 -9.88 32.33
CA LEU A 21 -8.10 -11.09 31.52
C LEU A 21 -9.57 -11.53 31.48
N LEU A 22 -10.32 -11.33 32.59
CA LEU A 22 -11.76 -11.61 32.62
C LEU A 22 -12.55 -10.63 31.75
N GLU A 23 -12.14 -9.36 31.72
CA GLU A 23 -12.71 -8.34 30.84
C GLU A 23 -12.43 -8.66 29.36
N ILE A 24 -11.17 -9.00 29.01
CA ILE A 24 -10.82 -9.48 27.67
C ILE A 24 -11.64 -10.71 27.28
N SER A 25 -11.85 -11.64 28.21
CA SER A 25 -12.67 -12.83 27.98
C SER A 25 -14.14 -12.49 27.68
N ASP A 26 -14.73 -11.52 28.37
CA ASP A 26 -16.10 -11.05 28.10
C ASP A 26 -16.19 -10.38 26.72
N ILE A 27 -15.22 -9.53 26.37
CA ILE A 27 -15.15 -8.90 25.04
C ILE A 27 -15.07 -9.98 23.96
N CYS A 28 -14.21 -10.98 24.11
CA CYS A 28 -14.06 -12.08 23.15
C CYS A 28 -15.33 -12.96 23.03
N GLN A 29 -16.12 -13.05 24.10
CA GLN A 29 -17.39 -13.78 24.07
C GLN A 29 -18.44 -13.06 23.23
N ARG A 30 -18.37 -11.72 23.14
CA ARG A 30 -19.34 -10.88 22.42
C ARG A 30 -18.86 -10.51 21.01
N MET A 31 -17.58 -10.23 20.82
CA MET A 31 -17.01 -9.77 19.55
C MET A 31 -16.38 -10.91 18.75
N PRO A 32 -16.54 -10.93 17.41
CA PRO A 32 -17.32 -10.01 16.57
C PRO A 32 -18.78 -10.46 16.36
N ALA A 33 -19.35 -11.30 17.22
CA ALA A 33 -20.70 -11.85 17.06
C ALA A 33 -21.82 -10.81 17.25
N GLN A 34 -21.57 -9.77 18.05
CA GLN A 34 -22.47 -8.64 18.30
C GLN A 34 -21.88 -7.34 17.75
N ALA A 35 -22.69 -6.30 17.61
CA ALA A 35 -22.19 -4.96 17.32
C ALA A 35 -21.38 -4.40 18.50
N ALA A 36 -20.22 -3.79 18.19
CA ALA A 36 -19.38 -3.15 19.20
C ALA A 36 -20.12 -2.01 19.89
N LYS A 37 -20.00 -1.93 21.22
CA LYS A 37 -20.67 -0.88 22.02
C LYS A 37 -19.73 0.27 22.37
N GLY A 38 -18.44 0.00 22.53
CA GLY A 38 -17.40 0.98 22.83
C GLY A 38 -16.08 0.63 22.14
N PHE A 39 -15.04 1.37 22.51
CA PHE A 39 -13.76 1.35 21.80
C PHE A 39 -12.99 0.03 21.94
N GLU A 40 -12.96 -0.58 23.12
CA GLU A 40 -12.36 -1.91 23.34
C GLU A 40 -13.05 -3.01 22.51
N ASP A 41 -14.38 -3.00 22.47
CA ASP A 41 -15.15 -3.93 21.63
C ASP A 41 -14.74 -3.78 20.16
N ALA A 42 -14.65 -2.53 19.69
CA ALA A 42 -14.31 -2.23 18.31
C ALA A 42 -12.88 -2.67 17.96
N MET A 43 -11.90 -2.37 18.82
CA MET A 43 -10.49 -2.72 18.59
C MET A 43 -10.29 -4.24 18.55
N GLN A 44 -10.93 -4.98 19.46
CA GLN A 44 -10.84 -6.44 19.47
C GLN A 44 -11.57 -7.06 18.26
N SER A 45 -12.71 -6.50 17.86
CA SER A 45 -13.44 -6.92 16.66
C SER A 45 -12.63 -6.69 15.39
N GLN A 46 -12.05 -5.49 15.22
CA GLN A 46 -11.14 -5.16 14.12
C GLN A 46 -9.98 -6.13 14.05
N TRP A 47 -9.34 -6.42 15.18
CA TRP A 47 -8.22 -7.37 15.23
C TRP A 47 -8.62 -8.78 14.78
N PHE A 48 -9.77 -9.29 15.22
CA PHE A 48 -10.25 -10.60 14.76
C PHE A 48 -10.57 -10.62 13.28
N VAL A 49 -11.30 -9.62 12.77
CA VAL A 49 -11.62 -9.49 11.35
C VAL A 49 -10.34 -9.39 10.52
N TYR A 50 -9.36 -8.61 10.97
CA TYR A 50 -8.06 -8.49 10.35
C TYR A 50 -7.34 -9.83 10.23
N LEU A 51 -7.27 -10.60 11.32
CA LEU A 51 -6.63 -11.92 11.30
C LEU A 51 -7.30 -12.89 10.33
N VAL A 52 -8.65 -12.91 10.29
CA VAL A 52 -9.38 -13.79 9.37
C VAL A 52 -9.12 -13.39 7.91
N CYS A 53 -9.32 -12.12 7.57
CA CYS A 53 -9.21 -11.62 6.19
C CYS A 53 -7.78 -11.63 5.63
N TYR A 54 -6.77 -11.39 6.47
CA TYR A 54 -5.38 -11.21 6.00
C TYR A 54 -4.46 -12.40 6.29
N SER A 55 -4.84 -13.32 7.19
CA SER A 55 -3.96 -14.42 7.62
C SER A 55 -4.61 -15.80 7.53
N LEU A 56 -5.88 -15.96 7.92
CA LEU A 56 -6.49 -17.29 8.10
C LEU A 56 -7.28 -17.78 6.89
N GLU A 57 -8.23 -17.00 6.38
CA GLU A 57 -9.04 -17.40 5.22
C GLU A 57 -8.18 -17.39 3.96
N ARG A 58 -7.43 -16.31 3.78
CA ARG A 58 -6.48 -16.14 2.69
C ARG A 58 -5.35 -15.22 3.14
N HIS A 59 -4.13 -15.54 2.73
CA HIS A 59 -3.04 -14.61 2.93
C HIS A 59 -3.27 -13.34 2.09
N SER A 60 -3.28 -12.20 2.78
CA SER A 60 -3.20 -10.87 2.17
C SER A 60 -2.18 -10.00 2.90
N SER A 61 -1.55 -9.11 2.15
CA SER A 61 -0.69 -8.04 2.68
C SER A 61 -1.55 -6.79 2.88
N GLY A 62 -1.14 -5.88 3.76
CA GLY A 62 -1.86 -4.64 4.04
C GLY A 62 -2.44 -4.57 5.45
N TYR A 63 -2.99 -3.39 5.74
CA TYR A 63 -3.85 -3.13 6.89
C TYR A 63 -4.85 -2.02 6.55
N ALA A 64 -5.40 -2.06 5.33
CA ALA A 64 -6.12 -0.96 4.72
C ALA A 64 -7.46 -0.71 5.41
N HIS A 65 -7.61 0.50 5.96
CA HIS A 65 -8.87 1.09 6.41
C HIS A 65 -8.67 2.59 6.75
N LEU A 66 -9.77 3.34 6.83
CA LEU A 66 -9.83 4.69 7.42
C LEU A 66 -10.04 4.58 8.93
N GLU A 67 -8.97 4.39 9.69
CA GLU A 67 -9.04 4.10 11.13
C GLU A 67 -9.79 5.16 11.94
N ASP A 68 -9.45 6.43 11.72
CA ASP A 68 -10.05 7.54 12.44
C ASP A 68 -11.52 7.81 12.09
N ARG A 69 -12.03 7.26 10.98
CA ARG A 69 -13.47 7.30 10.65
C ARG A 69 -14.19 6.06 11.10
N LEU A 70 -13.59 4.90 10.86
CA LEU A 70 -14.16 3.59 11.19
C LEU A 70 -14.41 3.49 12.70
N MET A 71 -13.45 3.96 13.50
CA MET A 71 -13.43 3.74 14.94
C MET A 71 -13.95 4.94 15.74
N TRP A 72 -14.19 6.08 15.08
CA TRP A 72 -14.69 7.30 15.74
C TRP A 72 -15.98 7.11 16.53
N PRO A 73 -17.03 6.42 16.03
CA PRO A 73 -18.25 6.24 16.81
C PRO A 73 -18.02 5.56 18.16
N SER A 74 -17.18 4.51 18.15
CA SER A 74 -16.83 3.75 19.36
C SER A 74 -15.91 4.54 20.29
N TYR A 75 -14.91 5.24 19.73
CA TYR A 75 -14.03 6.14 20.49
C TYR A 75 -14.84 7.26 21.17
N LYS A 76 -15.75 7.91 20.43
CA LYS A 76 -16.60 8.97 20.97
C LYS A 76 -17.48 8.45 22.09
N ALA A 77 -18.09 7.27 21.95
CA ALA A 77 -18.92 6.66 22.98
C ALA A 77 -18.14 6.37 24.28
N SER A 78 -16.90 5.89 24.17
CA SER A 78 -16.06 5.51 25.31
C SER A 78 -15.31 6.67 25.96
N VAL A 79 -14.73 7.57 25.16
CA VAL A 79 -13.79 8.60 25.64
C VAL A 79 -14.47 9.96 25.80
N ILE A 80 -15.32 10.35 24.85
CA ILE A 80 -15.90 11.71 24.82
C ILE A 80 -17.21 11.75 25.61
N ASP A 81 -18.13 10.84 25.29
CA ASP A 81 -19.47 10.83 25.87
C ASP A 81 -19.56 9.96 27.12
N SER A 82 -18.61 9.02 27.30
CA SER A 82 -18.59 8.05 28.41
C SER A 82 -19.90 7.25 28.55
N THR A 83 -20.54 6.93 27.43
CA THR A 83 -21.84 6.24 27.36
C THR A 83 -21.71 4.72 27.28
N ALA A 84 -20.57 4.19 26.84
CA ALA A 84 -20.29 2.76 26.74
C ALA A 84 -18.78 2.48 26.84
N GLN A 85 -18.37 1.49 27.65
CA GLN A 85 -16.96 1.22 27.99
C GLN A 85 -16.20 2.50 28.34
N PRO A 86 -16.59 3.24 29.39
CA PRO A 86 -15.97 4.52 29.71
C PRO A 86 -14.47 4.36 29.95
N MET A 87 -13.66 5.13 29.23
CA MET A 87 -12.20 5.12 29.37
C MET A 87 -11.64 6.52 29.19
N THR A 88 -10.46 6.77 29.74
CA THR A 88 -9.79 8.06 29.53
C THR A 88 -9.12 8.10 28.15
N ARG A 89 -8.79 9.30 27.66
CA ARG A 89 -8.00 9.45 26.43
C ARG A 89 -6.63 8.79 26.52
N ALA A 90 -6.03 8.74 27.71
CA ALA A 90 -4.77 8.05 27.94
C ALA A 90 -4.92 6.53 27.78
N ASP A 91 -5.99 5.95 28.32
CA ASP A 91 -6.30 4.52 28.15
C ASP A 91 -6.53 4.18 26.67
N ALA A 92 -7.22 5.05 25.93
CA ALA A 92 -7.43 4.87 24.49
C ALA A 92 -6.12 4.92 23.70
N ILE A 93 -5.19 5.81 24.05
CA ILE A 93 -3.85 5.87 23.45
C ILE A 93 -3.07 4.59 23.75
N GLU A 94 -3.07 4.11 25.00
CA GLU A 94 -2.42 2.85 25.38
C GLU A 94 -2.99 1.66 24.58
N LEU A 95 -4.31 1.63 24.36
CA LEU A 95 -4.94 0.59 23.56
C LEU A 95 -4.51 0.65 22.08
N ILE A 96 -4.37 1.85 21.51
CA ILE A 96 -3.81 2.02 20.16
C ILE A 96 -2.34 1.59 20.12
N GLU A 97 -1.53 1.93 21.13
CA GLU A 97 -0.14 1.46 21.24
C GLU A 97 -0.07 -0.07 21.25
N CYS A 98 -0.97 -0.74 21.98
CA CYS A 98 -1.09 -2.19 22.00
C CYS A 98 -1.42 -2.75 20.61
N GLU A 99 -2.35 -2.16 19.88
CA GLU A 99 -2.64 -2.55 18.50
C GLU A 99 -1.39 -2.45 17.62
N ARG A 100 -0.65 -1.35 17.69
CA ARG A 100 0.59 -1.15 16.92
C ARG A 100 1.62 -2.25 17.24
N LEU A 101 1.74 -2.63 18.51
CA LEU A 101 2.57 -3.76 18.93
C LEU A 101 2.07 -5.08 18.35
N LYS A 102 0.76 -5.37 18.42
CA LYS A 102 0.16 -6.59 17.85
C LYS A 102 0.36 -6.70 16.35
N VAL A 103 0.17 -5.61 15.61
CA VAL A 103 0.45 -5.54 14.16
C VAL A 103 1.95 -5.74 13.92
N GLY A 104 2.81 -5.14 14.74
CA GLY A 104 4.26 -5.31 14.73
C GLY A 104 4.73 -6.74 15.03
N GLU A 105 3.94 -7.55 15.73
CA GLU A 105 4.20 -8.96 16.00
C GLU A 105 3.69 -9.91 14.91
N ARG A 106 2.86 -9.42 13.96
CA ARG A 106 2.32 -10.27 12.90
C ARG A 106 3.42 -10.73 11.95
N GLY A 107 3.88 -11.97 12.16
CA GLY A 107 4.76 -12.68 11.23
C GLY A 107 3.99 -13.19 10.01
N VAL A 108 4.54 -12.97 8.82
CA VAL A 108 3.91 -13.36 7.55
C VAL A 108 4.83 -14.26 6.74
N ALA A 109 4.37 -15.46 6.43
CA ALA A 109 5.07 -16.43 5.59
C ALA A 109 4.88 -16.12 4.09
N LYS A 110 5.36 -14.96 3.64
CA LYS A 110 5.30 -14.55 2.22
C LYS A 110 6.41 -15.20 1.40
N GLY A 111 6.18 -15.35 0.09
CA GLY A 111 7.17 -15.95 -0.82
C GLY A 111 8.51 -15.19 -0.84
N ARG A 112 9.60 -15.88 -1.19
CA ARG A 112 10.98 -15.34 -1.16
C ARG A 112 11.13 -13.96 -1.81
N ALA A 113 10.54 -13.77 -3.00
CA ALA A 113 10.60 -12.49 -3.71
C ALA A 113 10.01 -11.33 -2.89
N HIS A 114 8.92 -11.57 -2.16
CA HIS A 114 8.29 -10.55 -1.30
C HIS A 114 9.10 -10.29 -0.03
N LEU A 115 9.77 -11.31 0.53
CA LEU A 115 10.70 -11.12 1.66
C LEU A 115 11.91 -10.27 1.27
N GLN A 116 12.45 -10.49 0.06
CA GLN A 116 13.59 -9.72 -0.47
C GLN A 116 13.19 -8.28 -0.84
N GLY A 117 12.01 -8.10 -1.45
CA GLY A 117 11.50 -6.79 -1.85
C GLY A 117 11.06 -5.90 -0.68
N GLN A 118 10.91 -6.44 0.53
CA GLN A 118 10.48 -5.71 1.72
C GLN A 118 11.46 -5.99 2.88
N PRO A 119 12.73 -5.58 2.74
CA PRO A 119 13.76 -5.95 3.68
C PRO A 119 13.44 -5.37 5.07
N ARG A 120 13.64 -6.21 6.10
CA ARG A 120 13.47 -5.86 7.53
C ARG A 120 12.05 -5.51 7.95
N ALA A 121 11.03 -5.67 7.11
CA ALA A 121 9.62 -5.47 7.46
C ALA A 121 8.89 -6.81 7.46
N ASN A 122 8.06 -7.05 8.48
CA ASN A 122 7.25 -8.27 8.56
C ASN A 122 6.29 -8.36 7.37
N ASP A 123 5.59 -7.26 7.09
CA ASP A 123 4.72 -7.07 5.94
C ASP A 123 4.50 -5.57 5.71
N LEU A 124 3.71 -5.22 4.71
CA LEU A 124 3.17 -3.89 4.55
C LEU A 124 1.90 -3.76 5.38
N HIS A 125 1.90 -2.82 6.33
CA HIS A 125 0.74 -2.48 7.14
C HIS A 125 0.53 -0.98 7.03
N ILE A 126 -0.55 -0.54 6.40
CA ILE A 126 -0.83 0.87 6.17
C ILE A 126 -2.26 1.16 6.57
N ILE A 127 -2.43 2.09 7.51
CA ILE A 127 -3.71 2.69 7.86
C ILE A 127 -3.78 4.10 7.31
N THR A 128 -4.98 4.58 7.01
CA THR A 128 -5.20 5.91 6.45
C THR A 128 -5.97 6.79 7.43
N LEU A 129 -5.58 8.06 7.53
CA LEU A 129 -6.12 9.05 8.45
C LEU A 129 -6.46 10.36 7.73
N GLY A 130 -7.41 11.10 8.29
CA GLY A 130 -7.74 12.48 7.93
C GLY A 130 -8.55 12.65 6.65
N GLY A 131 -8.23 13.71 5.91
CA GLY A 131 -8.89 14.05 4.65
C GLY A 131 -10.19 14.83 4.85
N LEU A 132 -11.09 14.72 3.88
CA LEU A 132 -12.36 15.42 3.86
C LEU A 132 -13.56 14.46 3.88
N ASP A 133 -14.63 14.85 4.55
CA ASP A 133 -15.91 14.14 4.50
C ASP A 133 -16.60 14.31 3.12
N GLU A 134 -17.73 13.65 2.92
CA GLU A 134 -18.53 13.72 1.70
C GLU A 134 -19.08 15.13 1.38
N PHE A 135 -19.07 16.04 2.35
CA PHE A 135 -19.47 17.43 2.21
C PHE A 135 -18.26 18.37 2.02
N GLY A 136 -17.04 17.83 1.99
CA GLY A 136 -15.80 18.58 1.85
C GLY A 136 -15.36 19.30 3.12
N ASN A 137 -15.83 18.90 4.30
CA ASN A 137 -15.35 19.40 5.59
C ASN A 137 -14.18 18.56 6.09
N VAL A 138 -13.37 19.14 6.97
CA VAL A 138 -12.22 18.46 7.58
C VAL A 138 -12.72 17.27 8.40
N ALA A 139 -12.23 16.07 8.08
CA ALA A 139 -12.63 14.83 8.75
C ALA A 139 -11.76 14.48 9.97
N CYS A 140 -10.63 15.19 10.18
CA CYS A 140 -9.78 14.97 11.35
C CYS A 140 -10.54 15.21 12.65
N ASN A 141 -10.39 14.31 13.60
CA ASN A 141 -11.06 14.32 14.89
C ASN A 141 -10.06 13.94 16.03
N ASP A 142 -10.53 13.85 17.28
CA ASP A 142 -9.63 13.58 18.41
C ASP A 142 -8.97 12.19 18.35
N LEU A 143 -9.61 11.21 17.69
CA LEU A 143 -9.00 9.90 17.44
C LEU A 143 -7.86 10.00 16.41
N THR A 144 -7.98 10.86 15.39
CA THR A 144 -6.87 11.16 14.46
C THR A 144 -5.63 11.61 15.24
N ASP A 145 -5.81 12.50 16.21
CA ASP A 145 -4.74 12.99 17.07
C ASP A 145 -4.19 11.89 17.99
N ALA A 146 -5.07 11.08 18.61
CA ALA A 146 -4.67 9.98 19.48
C ALA A 146 -3.82 8.92 18.77
N VAL A 147 -4.14 8.59 17.51
CA VAL A 147 -3.33 7.66 16.70
C VAL A 147 -1.93 8.23 16.40
N LEU A 148 -1.84 9.53 16.10
CA LEU A 148 -0.57 10.22 15.85
C LEU A 148 0.29 10.30 17.12
N GLU A 149 -0.33 10.51 18.29
CA GLU A 149 0.36 10.52 19.58
C GLU A 149 0.86 9.12 19.98
N ALA A 150 0.02 8.09 19.83
CA ALA A 150 0.39 6.69 20.06
C ALA A 150 1.58 6.28 19.17
N SER A 151 1.58 6.71 17.91
CA SER A 151 2.68 6.49 16.97
C SER A 151 4.00 7.10 17.45
N SER A 152 3.97 8.35 17.93
CA SER A 152 5.15 9.05 18.47
C SER A 152 5.70 8.42 19.75
N SER A 153 4.83 7.80 20.56
CA SER A 153 5.16 7.17 21.84
C SER A 153 5.81 5.79 21.66
N VAL A 154 5.16 4.85 20.96
CA VAL A 154 5.62 3.45 20.85
C VAL A 154 6.77 3.28 19.83
N ARG A 155 6.91 4.20 18.87
CA ARG A 155 8.03 4.26 17.90
C ARG A 155 8.31 2.96 17.15
N ILE A 156 7.27 2.21 16.81
CA ILE A 156 7.35 1.00 16.00
C ILE A 156 6.99 1.29 14.54
N ARG A 157 7.63 0.56 13.63
CA ARG A 157 7.52 0.77 12.17
C ARG A 157 6.15 0.43 11.56
N ASN A 158 5.34 -0.37 12.26
CA ASN A 158 4.05 -0.86 11.76
C ASN A 158 2.93 -0.60 12.79
N PRO A 159 1.71 -0.31 12.33
CA PRO A 159 1.37 0.07 10.97
C PRO A 159 1.99 1.43 10.60
N SER A 160 2.37 1.57 9.32
CA SER A 160 2.70 2.86 8.71
C SER A 160 1.42 3.69 8.56
N LEU A 161 1.57 5.00 8.55
CA LEU A 161 0.46 5.95 8.47
C LEU A 161 0.40 6.60 7.08
N GLY A 162 -0.79 6.65 6.48
CA GLY A 162 -1.11 7.52 5.35
C GLY A 162 -1.98 8.68 5.82
N PHE A 163 -1.57 9.92 5.54
CA PHE A 163 -2.36 11.10 5.88
C PHE A 163 -2.92 11.75 4.62
N ARG A 164 -4.24 11.91 4.59
CA ARG A 164 -4.98 12.55 3.52
C ARG A 164 -4.95 14.07 3.71
N SER A 165 -4.14 14.75 2.91
CA SER A 165 -3.98 16.20 2.97
C SER A 165 -4.82 16.87 1.88
N GLY A 166 -5.70 17.77 2.31
CA GLY A 166 -6.53 18.61 1.44
C GLY A 166 -6.26 20.10 1.65
N PRO A 167 -6.98 20.98 0.93
CA PRO A 167 -6.82 22.43 1.06
C PRO A 167 -7.27 22.98 2.41
N LYS A 168 -8.16 22.26 3.10
CA LYS A 168 -8.60 22.58 4.47
C LYS A 168 -7.76 21.76 5.45
N VAL A 169 -7.13 22.44 6.40
CA VAL A 169 -6.25 21.82 7.40
C VAL A 169 -6.87 21.92 8.78
N ASN A 170 -6.65 20.88 9.60
CA ASN A 170 -6.93 20.94 11.03
C ASN A 170 -5.70 21.52 11.73
N GLU A 171 -5.82 22.69 12.36
CA GLU A 171 -4.70 23.35 13.05
C GLU A 171 -4.15 22.56 14.24
N LYS A 172 -4.95 21.69 14.86
CA LYS A 172 -4.54 20.83 15.97
C LYS A 172 -3.82 19.57 15.48
N THR A 173 -4.33 18.92 14.44
CA THR A 173 -3.75 17.68 13.89
C THR A 173 -2.48 17.93 13.08
N THR A 174 -2.39 19.06 12.38
CA THR A 174 -1.26 19.35 11.48
C THR A 174 0.09 19.30 12.20
N PRO A 175 0.29 19.95 13.37
CA PRO A 175 1.53 19.82 14.15
C PRO A 175 1.91 18.37 14.49
N LEU A 176 0.93 17.53 14.86
CA LEU A 176 1.18 16.12 15.22
C LEU A 176 1.66 15.29 14.01
N VAL A 177 1.14 15.58 12.82
CA VAL A 177 1.62 14.98 11.57
C VAL A 177 3.07 15.38 11.31
N PHE A 178 3.39 16.67 11.46
CA PHE A 178 4.76 17.17 11.30
C PHE A 178 5.72 16.61 12.36
N GLU A 179 5.27 16.42 13.60
CA GLU A 179 6.08 15.84 14.67
C GLU A 179 6.46 14.38 14.36
N ASN A 180 5.50 13.58 13.87
CA ASN A 180 5.78 12.21 13.45
C ASN A 180 6.80 12.15 12.29
N ILE A 181 6.63 13.02 11.28
CA ILE A 181 7.58 13.13 10.16
C ILE A 181 8.96 13.59 10.66
N GLY A 182 8.99 14.63 11.49
CA GLY A 182 10.21 15.22 12.06
C GLY A 182 10.96 14.29 13.00
N SER A 183 10.26 13.33 13.61
CA SER A 183 10.85 12.25 14.42
C SER A 183 11.63 11.22 13.59
N GLY A 184 11.53 11.28 12.26
CA GLY A 184 12.32 10.43 11.36
C GLY A 184 11.76 9.03 11.13
N PHE A 185 10.49 8.78 11.47
CA PHE A 185 9.85 7.48 11.20
C PHE A 185 9.56 7.23 9.72
N GLY A 186 9.51 8.30 8.92
CA GLY A 186 9.18 8.25 7.49
C GLY A 186 7.68 8.23 7.19
N PHE A 187 6.82 8.36 8.19
CA PHE A 187 5.38 8.48 8.08
C PHE A 187 4.82 9.46 9.13
N PRO A 188 3.60 10.02 8.97
CA PRO A 188 2.65 9.76 7.90
C PRO A 188 3.14 10.12 6.50
N SER A 189 2.88 9.25 5.52
CA SER A 189 3.03 9.60 4.11
C SER A 189 1.89 10.52 3.69
N ILE A 190 2.21 11.61 3.00
CA ILE A 190 1.20 12.61 2.62
C ILE A 190 0.60 12.26 1.27
N LYS A 191 -0.73 12.18 1.21
CA LYS A 191 -1.49 11.90 -0.01
C LYS A 191 -2.40 13.07 -0.34
N HIS A 192 -2.49 13.40 -1.62
CA HIS A 192 -3.28 14.52 -2.08
C HIS A 192 -4.76 14.14 -2.14
N GLU A 193 -5.54 14.66 -1.20
CA GLU A 193 -6.96 14.35 -1.02
C GLU A 193 -7.77 14.55 -2.29
N GLU A 194 -7.76 15.76 -2.84
CA GLU A 194 -8.61 16.10 -4.00
C GLU A 194 -8.25 15.31 -5.25
N LYS A 195 -6.95 15.06 -5.50
CA LYS A 195 -6.50 14.30 -6.68
C LYS A 195 -6.95 12.84 -6.59
N ASN A 196 -6.81 12.22 -5.41
CA ASN A 196 -7.23 10.84 -5.22
C ASN A 196 -8.75 10.70 -5.27
N THR A 197 -9.49 11.59 -4.60
CA THR A 197 -10.96 11.60 -4.67
C THR A 197 -11.44 11.81 -6.11
N ARG A 198 -10.83 12.75 -6.86
CA ARG A 198 -11.15 12.95 -8.29
C ARG A 198 -10.80 11.75 -9.15
N GLN A 199 -9.68 11.07 -8.91
CA GLN A 199 -9.31 9.85 -9.62
C GLN A 199 -10.42 8.79 -9.50
N MET A 200 -10.90 8.54 -8.29
CA MET A 200 -11.96 7.56 -8.01
C MET A 200 -13.26 7.91 -8.76
N ILE A 201 -13.64 9.19 -8.79
CA ILE A 201 -14.87 9.65 -9.46
C ILE A 201 -14.71 9.64 -10.98
N GLU A 202 -13.64 10.25 -11.49
CA GLU A 202 -13.47 10.52 -12.92
C GLU A 202 -13.05 9.27 -13.72
N LEU A 203 -12.15 8.45 -13.16
CA LEU A 203 -11.61 7.27 -13.85
C LEU A 203 -12.39 6.00 -13.50
N TYR A 204 -12.71 5.80 -12.21
CA TYR A 204 -13.32 4.55 -11.74
C TYR A 204 -14.84 4.63 -11.55
N ARG A 205 -15.43 5.82 -11.77
CA ARG A 205 -16.89 6.04 -11.71
C ARG A 205 -17.50 5.72 -10.35
N VAL A 206 -16.71 5.84 -9.29
CA VAL A 206 -17.18 5.72 -7.91
C VAL A 206 -18.06 6.94 -7.57
N PRO A 207 -19.24 6.76 -6.95
CA PRO A 207 -20.08 7.84 -6.49
C PRO A 207 -19.32 8.80 -5.56
N PRO A 208 -19.56 10.12 -5.63
CA PRO A 208 -18.81 11.09 -4.83
C PRO A 208 -18.80 10.83 -3.32
N ASP A 209 -19.91 10.35 -2.74
CA ASP A 209 -20.02 10.06 -1.31
C ASP A 209 -19.20 8.82 -0.89
N GLU A 210 -19.06 7.84 -1.78
CA GLU A 210 -18.18 6.68 -1.60
C GLU A 210 -16.72 7.04 -1.86
N ALA A 211 -16.45 7.84 -2.89
CA ALA A 211 -15.13 8.32 -3.22
C ALA A 211 -14.53 9.20 -2.12
N ALA A 212 -15.33 9.95 -1.36
CA ALA A 212 -14.86 10.70 -0.18
C ALA A 212 -14.35 9.80 0.96
N HIS A 213 -14.65 8.51 0.92
CA HIS A 213 -14.26 7.50 1.91
C HIS A 213 -13.20 6.57 1.32
N TRP A 214 -12.10 7.12 0.82
CA TRP A 214 -11.00 6.30 0.32
C TRP A 214 -9.89 6.10 1.37
N ASP A 215 -9.33 4.90 1.43
CA ASP A 215 -8.08 4.57 2.12
C ASP A 215 -7.03 4.05 1.13
N LEU A 216 -5.80 3.90 1.60
CA LEU A 216 -4.75 3.26 0.84
C LEU A 216 -4.89 1.73 0.94
N VAL A 217 -5.05 1.07 -0.20
CA VAL A 217 -5.12 -0.40 -0.28
C VAL A 217 -3.81 -1.05 0.19
N LEU A 218 -2.68 -0.44 -0.18
CA LEU A 218 -1.34 -0.76 0.31
C LEU A 218 -0.57 0.56 0.52
N CYS A 219 0.52 0.81 -0.22
CA CYS A 219 1.34 2.00 0.00
C CYS A 219 0.80 3.29 -0.63
N MET A 220 0.14 3.19 -1.80
CA MET A 220 -0.05 4.34 -2.69
C MET A 220 -1.45 4.49 -3.27
N ALA A 221 -2.09 3.39 -3.68
CA ALA A 221 -3.32 3.46 -4.44
C ALA A 221 -4.54 3.66 -3.53
N PRO A 222 -5.41 4.64 -3.82
CA PRO A 222 -6.68 4.78 -3.13
C PRO A 222 -7.62 3.63 -3.49
N GLY A 223 -8.45 3.21 -2.54
CA GLY A 223 -9.55 2.28 -2.71
C GLY A 223 -10.72 2.69 -1.84
N VAL A 224 -11.94 2.24 -2.16
CA VAL A 224 -13.13 2.56 -1.36
C VAL A 224 -13.03 1.86 0.00
N GLY A 225 -13.12 2.63 1.08
CA GLY A 225 -13.05 2.23 2.49
C GLY A 225 -14.40 2.28 3.21
N LYS A 226 -15.47 1.85 2.52
CA LYS A 226 -16.84 1.76 3.05
C LYS A 226 -17.29 0.29 3.13
N ARG A 227 -18.47 0.03 3.69
CA ARG A 227 -19.08 -1.32 3.78
C ARG A 227 -19.37 -2.00 2.44
N ARG A 228 -19.33 -1.23 1.35
CA ARG A 228 -19.63 -1.66 -0.02
C ARG A 228 -18.49 -1.24 -0.93
N GLY A 229 -18.17 -2.09 -1.91
CA GLY A 229 -17.30 -1.71 -3.03
C GLY A 229 -15.81 -1.69 -2.71
N LEU A 230 -15.38 -2.27 -1.58
CA LEU A 230 -13.94 -2.38 -1.29
C LEU A 230 -13.25 -3.27 -2.33
N GLN A 231 -12.01 -2.93 -2.67
CA GLN A 231 -11.13 -3.83 -3.43
C GLN A 231 -10.87 -5.10 -2.60
N LYS A 232 -11.23 -6.28 -3.11
CA LYS A 232 -11.13 -7.55 -2.36
C LYS A 232 -9.88 -8.37 -2.67
N THR A 233 -9.22 -8.12 -3.79
CA THR A 233 -8.04 -8.88 -4.22
C THR A 233 -7.02 -8.01 -4.94
N ARG A 234 -5.77 -8.46 -4.95
CA ARG A 234 -4.68 -7.79 -5.68
C ARG A 234 -4.74 -8.01 -7.20
N THR A 235 -5.52 -8.98 -7.68
CA THR A 235 -5.73 -9.16 -9.12
C THR A 235 -6.61 -8.07 -9.74
N GLU A 236 -7.32 -7.29 -8.93
CA GLU A 236 -8.02 -6.08 -9.39
C GLU A 236 -7.01 -4.94 -9.58
N GLY A 237 -6.34 -4.55 -8.50
CA GLY A 237 -5.34 -3.49 -8.47
C GLY A 237 -4.06 -3.90 -7.77
N GLY A 238 -2.91 -3.61 -8.38
CA GLY A 238 -1.59 -3.97 -7.91
C GLY A 238 -0.77 -4.76 -8.92
N GLY A 239 0.49 -5.01 -8.54
CA GLY A 239 1.51 -5.60 -9.41
C GLY A 239 2.72 -4.70 -9.57
N LEU A 240 3.71 -5.19 -10.31
CA LEU A 240 4.94 -4.47 -10.67
C LEU A 240 5.23 -4.71 -12.14
N ILE A 241 5.48 -3.64 -12.90
CA ILE A 241 6.03 -3.71 -14.27
C ILE A 241 7.34 -2.91 -14.27
N TRP A 242 8.46 -3.58 -14.47
CA TRP A 242 9.79 -2.97 -14.43
C TRP A 242 10.10 -2.25 -15.74
N ILE A 243 9.92 -0.92 -15.75
CA ILE A 243 10.01 -0.08 -16.95
C ILE A 243 11.47 0.11 -17.38
N ASP A 244 12.39 0.21 -16.43
CA ASP A 244 13.83 0.21 -16.66
C ASP A 244 14.30 -1.06 -17.39
N LYS A 245 13.78 -2.23 -16.99
CA LYS A 245 14.09 -3.47 -17.69
C LYS A 245 13.55 -3.48 -19.12
N CYS A 246 12.34 -2.96 -19.34
CA CYS A 246 11.80 -2.80 -20.70
C CYS A 246 12.69 -1.87 -21.56
N CYS A 247 13.26 -0.83 -20.95
CA CYS A 247 14.23 0.06 -21.59
C CYS A 247 15.48 -0.70 -22.02
N GLU A 248 16.10 -1.48 -21.13
CA GLU A 248 17.25 -2.32 -21.48
C GLU A 248 16.93 -3.30 -22.62
N LEU A 249 15.78 -3.98 -22.54
CA LEU A 249 15.34 -4.92 -23.59
C LEU A 249 15.23 -4.25 -24.97
N ALA A 250 14.89 -2.96 -25.04
CA ALA A 250 14.84 -2.21 -26.30
C ALA A 250 16.23 -2.05 -26.95
N PHE A 251 17.30 -1.99 -26.16
CA PHE A 251 18.69 -1.92 -26.67
C PHE A 251 19.21 -3.27 -27.19
N TYR A 252 18.58 -4.39 -26.82
CA TYR A 252 19.09 -5.74 -27.10
C TYR A 252 18.07 -6.64 -27.81
N ASP A 253 17.22 -6.07 -28.67
CA ASP A 253 16.23 -6.83 -29.47
C ASP A 253 15.32 -7.75 -28.61
N GLY A 254 14.97 -7.30 -27.41
CA GLY A 254 14.16 -8.05 -26.44
C GLY A 254 14.91 -9.16 -25.67
N PHE A 255 16.22 -9.29 -25.86
CA PHE A 255 17.03 -10.30 -25.18
C PHE A 255 17.61 -9.76 -23.86
N ASP A 256 17.31 -10.44 -22.75
CA ASP A 256 17.85 -10.12 -21.43
C ASP A 256 19.24 -10.75 -21.27
N TYR A 257 20.29 -10.05 -21.66
CA TYR A 257 21.66 -10.56 -21.51
C TYR A 257 22.23 -10.37 -20.09
N SER A 258 21.74 -9.40 -19.32
CA SER A 258 22.35 -8.97 -18.05
C SER A 258 21.89 -9.77 -16.84
N PHE A 259 20.70 -10.36 -16.89
CA PHE A 259 20.11 -11.07 -15.76
C PHE A 259 19.72 -12.50 -16.11
N ALA A 260 18.68 -12.68 -16.95
CA ALA A 260 18.11 -14.02 -17.19
C ALA A 260 18.80 -14.81 -18.31
N ASN A 261 19.56 -14.15 -19.19
CA ASN A 261 20.19 -14.72 -20.38
C ASN A 261 19.21 -15.47 -21.30
N ILE A 262 18.03 -14.90 -21.51
CA ILE A 262 16.96 -15.45 -22.36
C ILE A 262 16.24 -14.34 -23.15
N GLN A 263 15.50 -14.73 -24.17
CA GLN A 263 14.57 -13.82 -24.85
C GLN A 263 13.36 -13.55 -23.94
N THR A 264 13.35 -12.38 -23.29
CA THR A 264 12.31 -12.00 -22.33
C THR A 264 11.18 -11.21 -22.99
N GLY A 265 11.52 -10.34 -23.95
CA GLY A 265 10.57 -9.50 -24.68
C GLY A 265 10.50 -9.82 -26.18
N PRO A 266 9.60 -9.16 -26.92
CA PRO A 266 9.54 -9.27 -28.38
C PRO A 266 10.82 -8.79 -29.05
N LYS A 267 11.11 -9.30 -30.25
CA LYS A 267 12.20 -8.81 -31.09
C LYS A 267 11.82 -7.48 -31.72
N THR A 268 12.35 -6.39 -31.18
CA THR A 268 12.03 -5.00 -31.55
C THR A 268 13.03 -4.36 -32.51
N GLY A 269 14.08 -5.08 -32.91
CA GLY A 269 15.13 -4.62 -33.79
C GLY A 269 16.50 -4.51 -33.10
N ASP A 270 17.55 -4.54 -33.92
CA ASP A 270 18.94 -4.34 -33.49
C ASP A 270 19.21 -2.85 -33.27
N ALA A 271 19.35 -2.44 -32.01
CA ALA A 271 19.47 -1.03 -31.64
C ALA A 271 20.73 -0.36 -32.19
N THR A 272 21.79 -1.11 -32.51
CA THR A 272 23.00 -0.56 -33.15
C THR A 272 22.72 0.03 -34.53
N LYS A 273 21.61 -0.39 -35.16
CA LYS A 273 21.20 0.04 -36.49
C LYS A 273 20.21 1.21 -36.47
N PHE A 274 19.65 1.56 -35.31
CA PHE A 274 18.68 2.65 -35.22
C PHE A 274 19.29 3.98 -35.66
N LYS A 275 18.56 4.71 -36.50
CA LYS A 275 18.98 5.98 -37.12
C LYS A 275 18.37 7.20 -36.45
N THR A 276 17.30 7.01 -35.70
CA THR A 276 16.55 8.07 -35.03
C THR A 276 16.24 7.68 -33.59
N PHE A 277 16.00 8.67 -32.74
CA PHE A 277 15.55 8.42 -31.37
C PHE A 277 14.17 7.76 -31.36
N GLU A 278 13.32 8.12 -32.33
CA GLU A 278 11.97 7.60 -32.49
C GLU A 278 11.97 6.08 -32.76
N GLU A 279 12.97 5.55 -33.48
CA GLU A 279 13.12 4.09 -33.66
C GLU A 279 13.44 3.38 -32.33
N LEU A 280 14.33 3.95 -31.51
CA LEU A 280 14.62 3.43 -30.17
C LEU A 280 13.39 3.53 -29.25
N PHE A 281 12.70 4.67 -29.28
CA PHE A 281 11.52 4.89 -28.46
C PHE A 281 10.39 3.93 -28.85
N ALA A 282 10.15 3.71 -30.14
CA ALA A 282 9.17 2.73 -30.63
C ALA A 282 9.54 1.29 -30.24
N ALA A 283 10.82 0.95 -30.18
CA ALA A 283 11.26 -0.34 -29.65
C ALA A 283 10.93 -0.47 -28.15
N PHE A 284 11.21 0.57 -27.36
CA PHE A 284 10.87 0.63 -25.94
C PHE A 284 9.35 0.54 -25.70
N GLU A 285 8.55 1.29 -26.44
CA GLU A 285 7.08 1.23 -26.36
C GLU A 285 6.56 -0.18 -26.58
N LYS A 286 7.08 -0.90 -27.57
CA LYS A 286 6.70 -2.30 -27.83
C LYS A 286 7.09 -3.25 -26.69
N GLN A 287 8.23 -3.02 -26.02
CA GLN A 287 8.61 -3.81 -24.85
C GLN A 287 7.63 -3.56 -23.68
N VAL A 288 7.30 -2.30 -23.42
CA VAL A 288 6.35 -1.91 -22.37
C VAL A 288 4.93 -2.42 -22.68
N GLU A 289 4.47 -2.33 -23.92
CA GLU A 289 3.18 -2.85 -24.37
C GLU A 289 3.07 -4.35 -24.11
N PHE A 290 4.10 -5.11 -24.50
CA PHE A 290 4.16 -6.56 -24.28
C PHE A 290 4.11 -6.90 -22.79
N ALA A 291 4.95 -6.25 -21.97
CA ALA A 291 5.01 -6.49 -20.53
C ALA A 291 3.66 -6.16 -19.85
N THR A 292 3.04 -5.04 -20.25
CA THR A 292 1.74 -4.60 -19.74
C THR A 292 0.63 -5.58 -20.12
N ALA A 293 0.58 -6.01 -21.39
CA ALA A 293 -0.42 -6.96 -21.85
C ALA A 293 -0.31 -8.31 -21.11
N LEU A 294 0.91 -8.80 -20.88
CA LEU A 294 1.13 -10.04 -20.13
C LEU A 294 0.72 -9.90 -18.67
N HIS A 295 1.04 -8.77 -18.04
CA HIS A 295 0.69 -8.46 -16.66
C HIS A 295 -0.82 -8.51 -16.40
N TYR A 296 -1.60 -7.78 -17.20
CA TYR A 296 -3.05 -7.76 -17.02
C TYR A 296 -3.71 -9.10 -17.37
N ARG A 297 -3.26 -9.79 -18.43
CA ARG A 297 -3.76 -11.14 -18.74
C ARG A 297 -3.52 -12.12 -17.59
N HIS A 298 -2.35 -12.05 -16.95
CA HIS A 298 -2.05 -12.89 -15.79
C HIS A 298 -3.01 -12.61 -14.63
N LYS A 299 -3.27 -11.32 -14.34
CA LYS A 299 -4.22 -10.91 -13.30
C LYS A 299 -5.63 -11.42 -13.60
N ASP A 300 -6.13 -11.27 -14.82
CA ASP A 300 -7.48 -11.70 -15.21
C ASP A 300 -7.65 -13.22 -15.16
N VAL A 301 -6.64 -13.97 -15.63
CA VAL A 301 -6.66 -15.45 -15.53
C VAL A 301 -6.65 -15.89 -14.07
N THR A 302 -5.86 -15.22 -13.22
CA THR A 302 -5.82 -15.50 -11.79
C THR A 302 -7.15 -15.16 -11.13
N ARG A 303 -7.76 -14.02 -11.44
CA ARG A 303 -9.09 -13.61 -10.95
C ARG A 303 -10.17 -14.65 -11.27
N ARG A 304 -10.17 -15.20 -12.47
CA ARG A 304 -11.09 -16.30 -12.86
C ARG A 304 -10.87 -17.56 -12.03
N ALA A 305 -9.62 -17.89 -11.73
CA ALA A 305 -9.30 -19.00 -10.84
C ALA A 305 -9.72 -18.71 -9.39
N GLU A 306 -9.58 -17.48 -8.93
CA GLU A 306 -10.00 -17.03 -7.60
C GLU A 306 -11.49 -17.26 -7.38
N ILE A 307 -12.32 -16.74 -8.28
CA ILE A 307 -13.78 -16.88 -8.26
C ILE A 307 -14.19 -18.37 -8.20
N LYS A 308 -13.47 -19.23 -8.91
CA LYS A 308 -13.88 -20.63 -9.10
C LYS A 308 -13.39 -21.58 -8.01
N PHE A 309 -12.18 -21.36 -7.49
CA PHE A 309 -11.47 -22.38 -6.71
C PHE A 309 -11.05 -21.94 -5.31
N ILE A 310 -10.89 -20.63 -5.08
CA ILE A 310 -10.34 -20.10 -3.83
C ILE A 310 -11.10 -18.86 -3.37
N GLU A 311 -12.43 -18.94 -3.43
CA GLU A 311 -13.35 -17.89 -2.98
C GLU A 311 -13.20 -17.60 -1.47
N SER A 312 -13.59 -16.40 -1.04
CA SER A 312 -13.42 -15.91 0.34
C SER A 312 -14.78 -15.59 0.96
N PRO A 313 -15.53 -16.59 1.47
CA PRO A 313 -16.88 -16.40 1.98
C PRO A 313 -16.97 -15.46 3.19
N PHE A 314 -15.95 -15.44 4.07
CA PHE A 314 -15.95 -14.49 5.20
C PHE A 314 -15.79 -13.06 4.69
N VAL A 315 -14.84 -12.79 3.80
CA VAL A 315 -14.71 -11.48 3.14
C VAL A 315 -16.00 -11.08 2.40
N ALA A 316 -16.64 -12.01 1.70
CA ALA A 316 -17.92 -11.77 1.02
C ALA A 316 -19.02 -11.37 2.01
N SER A 317 -19.06 -12.02 3.18
CA SER A 317 -20.07 -11.74 4.21
C SER A 317 -19.96 -10.34 4.84
N LEU A 318 -18.81 -9.69 4.71
CA LEU A 318 -18.55 -8.35 5.22
C LEU A 318 -18.86 -7.24 4.21
N ASP A 319 -19.17 -7.58 2.97
CA ASP A 319 -19.46 -6.61 1.90
C ASP A 319 -20.96 -6.59 1.55
N ASP A 320 -21.57 -5.42 1.68
CA ASP A 320 -23.02 -5.28 1.47
C ASP A 320 -23.44 -5.55 0.00
N ALA A 321 -22.55 -5.40 -1.00
CA ALA A 321 -22.89 -5.75 -2.39
C ALA A 321 -22.79 -7.26 -2.65
N CYS A 322 -21.88 -7.96 -1.97
CA CYS A 322 -21.81 -9.41 -2.04
C CYS A 322 -23.01 -10.07 -1.37
N MET A 323 -23.42 -9.54 -0.22
CA MET A 323 -24.57 -10.04 0.56
C MET A 323 -25.91 -9.81 -0.13
N ASP A 324 -26.17 -8.61 -0.67
CA ASP A 324 -27.43 -8.29 -1.34
C ASP A 324 -27.69 -9.20 -2.55
N ASP A 325 -26.62 -9.56 -3.28
CA ASP A 325 -26.72 -10.33 -4.51
C ASP A 325 -26.38 -11.82 -4.35
N GLY A 326 -25.98 -12.26 -3.16
CA GLY A 326 -25.63 -13.65 -2.86
C GLY A 326 -24.44 -14.18 -3.68
N VAL A 327 -23.35 -13.41 -3.79
CA VAL A 327 -22.15 -13.79 -4.55
C VAL A 327 -20.90 -13.87 -3.68
N GLY A 328 -19.86 -14.51 -4.23
CA GLY A 328 -18.52 -14.51 -3.63
C GLY A 328 -17.81 -13.16 -3.70
N ALA A 329 -16.80 -12.99 -2.84
CA ALA A 329 -16.00 -11.77 -2.70
C ALA A 329 -15.25 -11.40 -3.98
N PHE A 330 -14.93 -12.39 -4.80
CA PHE A 330 -14.10 -12.20 -5.98
C PHE A 330 -14.87 -11.99 -7.27
N VAL A 331 -16.20 -11.81 -7.21
CA VAL A 331 -16.97 -11.41 -8.39
C VAL A 331 -16.82 -9.90 -8.62
N ASP A 332 -16.68 -9.48 -9.88
CA ASP A 332 -16.57 -8.06 -10.24
C ASP A 332 -17.95 -7.39 -10.17
N LYS A 333 -18.10 -6.34 -9.34
CA LYS A 333 -19.43 -5.83 -8.98
C LYS A 333 -19.60 -4.32 -9.03
N THR A 334 -18.95 -3.60 -8.11
CA THR A 334 -19.38 -2.22 -7.83
C THR A 334 -18.60 -1.23 -8.68
N TYR A 335 -17.31 -1.06 -8.40
CA TYR A 335 -16.45 -0.15 -9.14
C TYR A 335 -15.08 -0.81 -9.30
N PRO A 336 -14.46 -0.73 -10.49
CA PRO A 336 -13.16 -1.32 -10.71
C PRO A 336 -12.09 -0.43 -10.06
N ASN A 337 -11.10 -1.03 -9.38
CA ASN A 337 -9.92 -0.32 -8.91
C ASN A 337 -8.62 -0.79 -9.61
N PRO A 338 -8.48 -0.61 -10.95
CA PRO A 338 -7.31 -1.05 -11.67
C PRO A 338 -6.16 -0.05 -11.50
N TRP A 339 -5.09 -0.54 -10.91
CA TRP A 339 -3.82 0.18 -10.83
C TRP A 339 -2.66 -0.82 -10.89
N ASN A 340 -1.47 -0.32 -11.21
CA ASN A 340 -0.23 -1.08 -11.21
C ASN A 340 0.93 -0.17 -10.80
N ASN A 341 2.00 -0.74 -10.24
CA ASN A 341 3.22 0.01 -9.95
C ASN A 341 4.24 -0.19 -11.06
N THR A 342 4.89 0.88 -11.46
CA THR A 342 5.84 0.94 -12.56
C THR A 342 7.22 1.38 -12.05
N PRO A 343 7.92 0.53 -11.28
CA PRO A 343 9.27 0.85 -10.85
C PRO A 343 10.22 1.03 -12.04
N GLY A 344 11.25 1.85 -11.85
CA GLY A 344 12.28 2.08 -12.86
C GLY A 344 11.94 3.12 -13.93
N GLU A 345 10.77 3.77 -13.86
CA GLU A 345 10.39 4.83 -14.80
C GLU A 345 11.43 5.94 -14.92
N GLN A 346 11.93 6.46 -13.79
CA GLN A 346 12.91 7.55 -13.80
C GLN A 346 14.24 7.09 -14.42
N ALA A 347 14.67 5.86 -14.12
CA ALA A 347 15.88 5.29 -14.71
C ALA A 347 15.74 5.12 -16.23
N ALA A 348 14.58 4.64 -16.70
CA ALA A 348 14.28 4.56 -18.14
C ALA A 348 14.26 5.94 -18.79
N ALA A 349 13.57 6.91 -18.17
CA ALA A 349 13.46 8.28 -18.68
C ALA A 349 14.83 8.96 -18.80
N ASP A 350 15.64 8.91 -17.73
CA ASP A 350 17.00 9.48 -17.72
C ASP A 350 17.93 8.80 -18.73
N SER A 351 17.80 7.48 -18.90
CA SER A 351 18.58 6.73 -19.90
C SER A 351 18.22 7.14 -21.33
N LEU A 352 16.92 7.22 -21.63
CA LEU A 352 16.43 7.65 -22.94
C LEU A 352 16.81 9.11 -23.22
N ALA A 353 16.73 10.00 -22.23
CA ALA A 353 17.14 11.40 -22.35
C ALA A 353 18.64 11.54 -22.62
N ALA A 354 19.48 10.76 -21.94
CA ALA A 354 20.92 10.76 -22.16
C ALA A 354 21.29 10.27 -23.57
N VAL A 355 20.65 9.20 -24.05
CA VAL A 355 20.87 8.69 -25.41
C VAL A 355 20.36 9.66 -26.47
N LYS A 356 19.16 10.24 -26.28
CA LYS A 356 18.64 11.28 -27.18
C LYS A 356 19.65 12.41 -27.35
N LYS A 357 20.14 12.96 -26.23
CA LYS A 357 21.09 14.06 -26.24
C LYS A 357 22.42 13.66 -26.87
N LEU A 358 23.08 12.62 -26.36
CA LEU A 358 24.48 12.35 -26.68
C LEU A 358 24.68 11.59 -27.98
N VAL A 359 23.69 10.82 -28.44
CA VAL A 359 23.76 10.04 -29.68
C VAL A 359 23.07 10.75 -30.84
N PHE A 360 21.85 11.24 -30.63
CA PHE A 360 21.03 11.76 -31.73
C PHE A 360 21.14 13.27 -31.93
N ASP A 361 21.12 14.06 -30.84
CA ASP A 361 21.19 15.53 -30.91
C ASP A 361 22.65 16.01 -31.09
N ASP A 362 23.53 15.67 -30.14
CA ASP A 362 24.94 16.12 -30.10
C ASP A 362 25.87 15.25 -30.95
N LYS A 363 25.46 14.01 -31.27
CA LYS A 363 26.22 13.02 -32.05
C LYS A 363 27.64 12.77 -31.51
N LYS A 364 27.80 12.81 -30.20
CA LYS A 364 29.07 12.55 -29.49
C LYS A 364 29.43 11.06 -29.52
N TYR A 365 28.43 10.18 -29.49
CA TYR A 365 28.57 8.73 -29.56
C TYR A 365 27.63 8.15 -30.62
N THR A 366 27.90 6.91 -31.07
CA THR A 366 26.96 6.14 -31.89
C THR A 366 26.13 5.20 -31.03
N MET A 367 25.02 4.67 -31.57
CA MET A 367 24.24 3.61 -30.91
C MET A 367 25.08 2.35 -30.64
N GLU A 368 25.98 2.00 -31.55
CA GLU A 368 26.91 0.87 -31.38
C GLU A 368 27.85 1.10 -30.18
N ASP A 369 28.39 2.32 -30.02
CA ASP A 369 29.22 2.67 -28.88
C ASP A 369 28.45 2.49 -27.56
N VAL A 370 27.20 2.96 -27.49
CA VAL A 370 26.36 2.86 -26.29
C VAL A 370 26.04 1.39 -25.96
N VAL A 371 25.59 0.60 -26.93
CA VAL A 371 25.25 -0.82 -26.73
C VAL A 371 26.47 -1.62 -26.27
N ASN A 372 27.65 -1.35 -26.84
CA ASN A 372 28.90 -1.99 -26.42
C ASN A 372 29.34 -1.55 -25.02
N ALA A 373 29.25 -0.26 -24.71
CA ALA A 373 29.58 0.27 -23.39
C ALA A 373 28.68 -0.33 -22.30
N MET A 374 27.36 -0.39 -22.52
CA MET A 374 26.40 -1.02 -21.61
C MET A 374 26.70 -2.51 -21.40
N LYS A 375 27.02 -3.24 -22.47
CA LYS A 375 27.37 -4.68 -22.39
C LYS A 375 28.65 -4.93 -21.61
N ALA A 376 29.58 -3.99 -21.64
CA ALA A 376 30.84 -4.02 -20.90
C ALA A 376 30.73 -3.46 -19.47
N ASP A 377 29.53 -3.10 -18.99
CA ASP A 377 29.35 -2.41 -17.69
C ASP A 377 30.23 -1.14 -17.62
N PHE A 378 30.30 -0.41 -18.75
CA PHE A 378 31.15 0.76 -18.99
C PHE A 378 32.65 0.57 -18.75
N LYS A 379 33.15 -0.67 -18.57
CA LYS A 379 34.59 -0.94 -18.43
C LYS A 379 35.30 -0.60 -19.73
N GLY A 380 36.21 0.37 -19.67
CA GLY A 380 36.88 0.94 -20.85
C GLY A 380 36.14 2.14 -21.49
N TYR A 381 34.98 2.52 -20.96
CA TYR A 381 34.12 3.60 -21.49
C TYR A 381 33.79 4.66 -20.41
N GLU A 382 34.71 4.94 -19.48
CA GLU A 382 34.45 5.81 -18.32
C GLU A 382 34.11 7.25 -18.70
N GLU A 383 34.69 7.78 -19.79
CA GLU A 383 34.31 9.11 -20.30
C GLU A 383 32.84 9.14 -20.71
N MET A 384 32.41 8.18 -21.53
CA MET A 384 30.99 8.03 -21.91
C MET A 384 30.08 7.86 -20.69
N ARG A 385 30.50 7.08 -19.68
CA ARG A 385 29.73 6.94 -18.45
C ARG A 385 29.51 8.29 -17.76
N LYS A 386 30.57 9.09 -17.63
CA LYS A 386 30.50 10.44 -17.02
C LYS A 386 29.61 11.37 -17.83
N ASP A 387 29.71 11.35 -19.15
CA ASP A 387 28.86 12.15 -20.02
C ASP A 387 27.38 11.76 -19.90
N MET A 388 27.07 10.46 -19.91
CA MET A 388 25.70 9.95 -19.73
C MET A 388 25.13 10.32 -18.35
N LEU A 389 25.96 10.28 -17.30
CA LEU A 389 25.58 10.74 -15.96
C LEU A 389 25.32 12.26 -15.92
N ALA A 390 26.13 13.05 -16.65
CA ALA A 390 26.02 14.51 -16.72
C ALA A 390 24.91 15.01 -17.66
N ALA A 391 24.35 14.15 -18.52
CA ALA A 391 23.19 14.49 -19.34
C ALA A 391 21.98 14.91 -18.48
N PRO A 392 20.97 15.59 -19.02
CA PRO A 392 19.77 15.99 -18.28
C PRO A 392 19.15 14.83 -17.49
N LYS A 393 18.63 15.13 -16.30
CA LYS A 393 18.03 14.18 -15.36
C LYS A 393 16.71 14.70 -14.81
N TRP A 394 15.78 13.80 -14.55
CA TRP A 394 14.53 14.09 -13.87
C TRP A 394 14.75 14.80 -12.51
N GLY A 395 13.88 15.76 -12.19
CA GLY A 395 13.87 16.44 -10.90
C GLY A 395 14.73 17.71 -10.82
N ASN A 396 15.05 18.36 -11.94
CA ASN A 396 15.85 19.59 -12.00
C ASN A 396 15.09 20.77 -12.66
N ASP A 397 13.78 20.90 -12.38
CA ASP A 397 12.83 21.76 -13.12
C ASP A 397 12.74 21.39 -14.61
#